data_AF-A0A537FPL1-F1
#
_entry.id   AF-A0A537FPL1-F1
#
_cell.length_a   1.000
_cell.length_b   1.000
_cell.length_c   1.000
_cell.angle_alpha   90.00
_cell.angle_beta   90.00
_cell.angle_gamma   90.00
#
_symmetry.space_group_name_H-M   'P 1'
#
loop_
_entity.id
_entity.type
_entity.pdbx_description
1 polymer ?
#
loop_
_entity_poly.entity_id
_entity_poly.type
_entity_poly.pdbx_seq_one_letter_code
_entity_poly.pdbx_strand_id
1 'polypeptide(L)'
;MTPVLAFDIETIPDCAGIRGLYDLPADLPDADVAELAFQKRRVSSGSDFLPPHLQRIIVIGCVLREGDGVQVFSIAEPERDEPAILQKFFDGIDKYTPQLVSWNGTGFDLPVLNCRTL
;
A
#
# COMPACT_ATOMS: atom_id res chain seq x y z
N MET A 1 -24.09 -5.18 -16.08
CA MET A 1 -23.37 -6.04 -15.11
C MET A 1 -22.41 -5.13 -14.37
N THR A 2 -22.39 -5.16 -13.03
CA THR A 2 -21.46 -4.32 -12.25
C THR A 2 -20.01 -4.74 -12.55
N PRO A 3 -19.10 -3.80 -12.88
CA PRO A 3 -17.69 -4.12 -13.05
C PRO A 3 -17.12 -4.73 -11.77
N VAL A 4 -16.13 -5.60 -11.89
CA VAL A 4 -15.42 -6.18 -10.74
C VAL A 4 -13.96 -5.75 -10.82
N LEU A 5 -13.45 -5.15 -9.76
CA LEU A 5 -12.04 -4.82 -9.62
C LEU A 5 -11.47 -5.66 -8.48
N ALA A 6 -10.72 -6.69 -8.85
CA ALA A 6 -9.89 -7.42 -7.89
C ALA A 6 -8.54 -6.73 -7.77
N PHE A 7 -8.07 -6.49 -6.55
CA PHE A 7 -6.79 -5.81 -6.32
C PHE A 7 -6.05 -6.34 -5.09
N ASP A 8 -4.76 -6.02 -5.06
CA ASP A 8 -3.81 -6.31 -3.98
C ASP A 8 -2.72 -5.22 -3.97
N ILE A 9 -2.17 -4.87 -2.80
CA ILE A 9 -1.11 -3.86 -2.67
C ILE A 9 0.22 -4.47 -2.23
N GLU A 10 1.31 -3.94 -2.78
CA GLU A 10 2.66 -4.23 -2.29
C GLU A 10 3.27 -2.99 -1.65
N THR A 11 3.95 -3.21 -0.53
CA THR A 11 4.43 -2.14 0.34
C THR A 11 5.87 -2.35 0.75
N ILE A 12 6.54 -1.25 1.10
CA ILE A 12 7.83 -1.26 1.78
C ILE A 12 7.75 -0.36 3.02
N PRO A 13 8.70 -0.43 3.96
CA PRO A 13 8.69 0.42 5.15
C PRO A 13 8.64 1.92 4.78
N ASP A 14 7.75 2.66 5.43
CA ASP A 14 7.72 4.12 5.34
C ASP A 14 8.87 4.71 6.18
N CYS A 15 10.08 4.69 5.64
CA CYS A 15 11.27 5.18 6.35
C CYS A 15 11.18 6.68 6.69
N ALA A 16 10.41 7.48 5.95
CA ALA A 16 10.18 8.88 6.30
C ALA A 16 9.29 8.99 7.55
N GLY A 17 8.16 8.28 7.56
CA GLY A 17 7.26 8.21 8.71
C GLY A 17 7.92 7.60 9.95
N ILE A 18 8.72 6.54 9.78
CA ILE A 18 9.47 5.89 10.86
C ILE A 18 10.50 6.84 11.49
N ARG A 19 11.23 7.63 10.67
CA ARG A 19 12.16 8.63 11.20
C ARG A 19 11.44 9.66 12.06
N GLY A 20 10.30 10.16 11.61
CA GLY A 20 9.48 11.10 12.36
C GLY A 20 8.90 10.50 13.65
N LEU A 21 8.48 9.24 13.62
CA LEU A 21 7.89 8.56 14.78
C LEU A 21 8.90 8.29 15.90
N TYR A 22 10.15 8.02 15.55
CA TYR A 22 11.19 7.63 16.50
C TYR A 22 12.30 8.68 16.68
N ASP A 23 12.08 9.91 16.22
CA ASP A 23 13.05 11.02 16.28
C ASP A 23 14.46 10.63 15.77
N LEU A 24 14.51 9.91 14.65
CA LEU A 24 15.78 9.40 14.10
C LEU A 24 16.50 10.47 13.26
N PRO A 25 17.83 10.41 13.16
CA PRO A 25 18.60 11.32 12.30
C PRO A 25 18.14 11.26 10.84
N ALA A 26 18.08 12.44 10.20
CA ALA A 26 17.65 12.56 8.80
C ALA A 26 18.63 11.90 7.82
N ASP A 27 19.91 11.81 8.19
CA ASP A 27 20.99 11.21 7.41
C ASP A 27 21.20 9.72 7.68
N LEU A 28 20.44 9.12 8.62
CA LEU A 28 20.47 7.68 8.85
C LEU A 28 19.98 6.94 7.60
N PRO A 29 20.70 5.94 7.05
CA PRO A 29 20.27 5.22 5.86
C PRO A 29 18.90 4.53 6.02
N ASP A 30 18.09 4.50 4.96
CA ASP A 30 16.75 3.88 4.99
C ASP A 30 16.77 2.41 5.44
N ALA A 31 17.81 1.65 5.07
CA ALA A 31 17.97 0.27 5.49
C ALA A 31 18.08 0.13 7.02
N ASP A 32 18.83 1.04 7.66
CA ASP A 32 19.01 1.04 9.12
C ASP A 32 17.73 1.51 9.83
N VAL A 33 17.00 2.47 9.24
CA VAL A 33 15.69 2.91 9.73
C VAL A 33 14.67 1.75 9.70
N ALA A 34 14.60 1.03 8.58
CA ALA A 34 13.72 -0.13 8.43
C ALA A 34 14.09 -1.25 9.41
N GLU A 35 15.38 -1.60 9.54
CA GLU A 35 15.85 -2.62 10.46
C GLU A 35 15.50 -2.29 11.92
N LEU A 36 15.68 -1.03 12.33
CA LEU A 36 15.28 -0.57 13.65
C LEU A 36 13.77 -0.76 13.88
N ALA A 37 12.94 -0.45 12.88
CA ALA A 37 11.49 -0.66 12.97
C ALA A 37 11.11 -2.14 13.08
N PHE A 38 11.75 -3.02 12.29
CA PHE A 38 11.54 -4.47 12.39
C PHE A 38 11.94 -5.01 13.76
N GLN A 39 13.10 -4.61 14.29
CA GLN A 39 13.53 -5.03 15.63
C GLN A 39 12.55 -4.59 16.72
N LYS A 40 12.09 -3.33 16.69
CA LYS A 40 11.05 -2.85 17.63
C LYS A 40 9.76 -3.66 17.50
N ARG A 41 9.33 -3.95 16.27
CA ARG A 41 8.12 -4.73 16.00
C ARG A 41 8.24 -6.15 16.52
N ARG A 42 9.39 -6.81 16.32
CA ARG A 42 9.71 -8.16 16.82
C ARG A 42 9.68 -8.24 18.34
N VAL A 43 10.26 -7.26 19.03
CA VAL A 43 10.22 -7.19 20.50
C VAL A 43 8.78 -7.01 21.01
N SER A 44 7.98 -6.16 20.35
CA SER A 44 6.62 -5.84 20.80
C SER A 44 5.58 -6.92 20.49
N SER A 45 5.76 -7.69 19.41
CA SER A 45 4.71 -8.55 18.84
C SER A 45 5.16 -9.94 18.42
N GLY A 46 6.47 -10.24 18.45
CA GLY A 46 7.04 -11.48 17.95
C GLY A 46 7.07 -11.61 16.43
N SER A 47 6.67 -10.56 15.68
CA SER A 47 6.64 -10.53 14.21
C SER A 47 7.42 -9.35 13.67
N ASP A 48 7.90 -9.44 12.43
CA ASP A 48 8.50 -8.32 11.68
C ASP A 48 7.47 -7.50 10.91
N PHE A 49 6.22 -7.96 10.85
CA PHE A 49 5.19 -7.33 10.05
C PHE A 49 4.78 -5.97 10.63
N LEU A 50 5.16 -4.89 9.96
CA LEU A 50 4.93 -3.52 10.39
C LEU A 50 3.43 -3.18 10.36
N PRO A 51 2.94 -2.34 11.30
CA PRO A 51 1.56 -1.90 11.32
C PRO A 51 1.23 -1.02 10.09
N PRO A 52 -0.06 -0.91 9.68
CA PRO A 52 -0.45 -0.25 8.43
C PRO A 52 0.06 1.18 8.23
N HIS A 53 0.15 1.98 9.29
CA HIS A 53 0.65 3.36 9.22
C HIS A 53 2.16 3.48 8.96
N LEU A 54 2.91 2.39 9.02
CA LEU A 54 4.35 2.34 8.70
C LEU A 54 4.63 1.66 7.35
N GLN A 55 3.59 1.43 6.56
CA GLN A 55 3.69 0.86 5.22
C GLN A 55 3.59 1.98 4.18
N ARG A 56 4.51 1.99 3.20
CA ARG A 56 4.44 2.82 2.00
C ARG A 56 4.06 1.95 0.81
N ILE A 57 3.05 2.34 0.05
CA ILE A 57 2.61 1.61 -1.14
C ILE A 57 3.58 1.87 -2.29
N ILE A 58 4.00 0.80 -2.95
CA ILE A 58 4.85 0.86 -4.16
C ILE A 58 4.16 0.30 -5.41
N VAL A 59 3.15 -0.57 -5.23
CA VAL A 59 2.40 -1.18 -6.32
C VAL A 59 0.95 -1.43 -5.88
N ILE A 60 0.02 -1.23 -6.80
CA ILE A 60 -1.33 -1.79 -6.73
C ILE A 60 -1.55 -2.68 -7.95
N GLY A 61 -1.68 -3.99 -7.75
CA GLY A 61 -2.02 -4.95 -8.78
C GLY A 61 -3.53 -4.98 -8.99
N CYS A 62 -4.00 -4.99 -10.24
CA CYS A 62 -5.42 -4.91 -10.58
C CYS A 62 -5.82 -5.93 -11.64
N VAL A 63 -7.00 -6.52 -11.45
CA VAL A 63 -7.77 -7.22 -12.48
C VAL A 63 -9.14 -6.56 -12.57
N LEU A 64 -9.40 -5.88 -13.68
CA LEU A 64 -10.69 -5.25 -13.97
C LEU A 64 -11.47 -6.12 -14.96
N ARG A 65 -12.66 -6.55 -14.56
CA ARG A 65 -13.64 -7.18 -15.44
C ARG A 65 -14.78 -6.19 -15.71
N GLU A 66 -15.01 -5.90 -16.99
CA GLU A 66 -16.10 -5.04 -17.45
C GLU A 66 -16.77 -5.68 -18.68
N GLY A 67 -18.05 -6.05 -18.56
CA GLY A 67 -18.74 -6.84 -19.57
C GLY A 67 -18.04 -8.18 -19.83
N ASP A 68 -17.67 -8.41 -21.08
CA ASP A 68 -16.90 -9.59 -21.53
C ASP A 68 -15.38 -9.33 -21.54
N GLY A 69 -14.95 -8.11 -21.22
CA GLY A 69 -13.55 -7.71 -21.17
C GLY A 69 -12.91 -8.01 -19.82
N VAL A 70 -11.63 -8.43 -19.85
CA VAL A 70 -10.76 -8.56 -18.70
C VAL A 70 -9.47 -7.82 -18.98
N GLN A 71 -9.07 -6.95 -18.06
CA GLN A 71 -7.81 -6.22 -18.10
C GLN A 71 -7.00 -6.56 -16.85
N VAL A 72 -5.72 -6.87 -17.05
CA VAL A 72 -4.76 -7.11 -15.97
C VAL A 72 -3.68 -6.05 -16.09
N PHE A 73 -3.44 -5.30 -15.02
CA PHE A 73 -2.48 -4.20 -15.01
C PHE A 73 -2.00 -3.92 -13.58
N SER A 74 -0.91 -3.18 -13.46
CA SER A 74 -0.42 -2.63 -12.20
C SER A 74 -0.27 -1.12 -12.27
N ILE A 75 -0.37 -0.47 -11.12
CA ILE A 75 -0.04 0.95 -10.93
C ILE A 75 1.14 0.97 -9.96
N ALA A 76 2.33 1.37 -10.42
CA ALA A 76 3.58 1.05 -9.72
C ALA A 76 4.66 2.13 -9.84
N GLU A 77 5.61 2.07 -8.90
CA GLU A 77 6.95 2.65 -9.03
C GLU A 77 7.83 1.81 -9.98
N PRO A 78 8.79 2.43 -10.70
CA PRO A 78 9.15 3.84 -10.68
C PRO A 78 8.32 4.72 -11.63
N GLU A 79 7.38 4.15 -12.39
CA GLU A 79 6.60 4.89 -13.38
C GLU A 79 5.70 5.96 -12.75
N ARG A 80 5.29 5.75 -11.49
CA ARG A 80 4.49 6.67 -10.68
C ARG A 80 5.01 6.68 -9.25
N ASP A 81 5.02 7.85 -8.62
CA ASP A 81 5.19 7.95 -7.17
C ASP A 81 3.92 7.52 -6.43
N GLU A 82 4.02 7.25 -5.13
CA GLU A 82 2.90 6.79 -4.31
C GLU A 82 1.63 7.69 -4.43
N PRO A 83 1.71 9.03 -4.37
CA PRO A 83 0.54 9.88 -4.58
C PRO A 83 -0.14 9.66 -5.94
N ALA A 84 0.63 9.53 -7.03
CA ALA A 84 0.08 9.26 -8.35
C ALA A 84 -0.46 7.82 -8.49
N ILE A 85 0.10 6.86 -7.74
CA ILE A 85 -0.43 5.49 -7.65
C ILE A 85 -1.82 5.52 -7.01
N LEU A 86 -1.93 6.12 -5.83
CA LEU A 86 -3.18 6.22 -5.07
C LEU A 86 -4.25 6.96 -5.87
N GLN A 87 -3.93 8.14 -6.40
CA GLN A 87 -4.87 8.92 -7.20
C GLN A 87 -5.40 8.10 -8.38
N LYS A 88 -4.53 7.41 -9.11
CA LYS A 88 -4.93 6.60 -10.27
C LYS A 88 -5.86 5.45 -9.89
N PHE A 89 -5.64 4.83 -8.74
CA PHE A 89 -6.50 3.76 -8.22
C PHE A 89 -7.89 4.28 -7.85
N PHE A 90 -7.97 5.36 -7.07
CA PHE A 90 -9.25 5.95 -6.66
C PHE A 90 -10.02 6.58 -7.83
N ASP A 91 -9.34 7.19 -8.81
CA ASP A 91 -9.96 7.64 -10.07
C ASP A 91 -10.62 6.47 -10.82
N GLY A 92 -9.98 5.29 -10.79
CA GLY A 92 -10.53 4.06 -11.35
C GLY A 92 -11.78 3.62 -10.60
N ILE A 93 -11.75 3.62 -9.27
CA ILE A 93 -12.91 3.29 -8.44
C ILE A 93 -14.08 4.24 -8.72
N ASP A 94 -13.84 5.55 -8.74
CA ASP A 94 -14.87 6.55 -9.01
C ASP A 94 -15.46 6.39 -10.41
N LYS A 95 -14.61 6.19 -11.42
CA LYS A 95 -15.05 6.05 -12.82
C LYS A 95 -15.90 4.80 -13.06
N TYR A 96 -15.45 3.65 -12.56
CA TYR A 96 -16.08 2.36 -12.85
C TYR A 96 -17.13 1.95 -11.82
N THR A 97 -17.08 2.55 -10.62
CA THR A 97 -17.87 2.17 -9.43
C THR A 97 -17.96 0.64 -9.26
N PRO A 98 -16.83 -0.08 -9.26
CA PRO A 98 -16.82 -1.53 -9.33
C PRO A 98 -17.20 -2.17 -7.98
N GLN A 99 -17.59 -3.45 -8.03
CA GLN A 99 -17.46 -4.31 -6.86
C GLN A 99 -15.98 -4.57 -6.60
N LEU A 100 -15.50 -4.17 -5.42
CA LEU A 100 -14.14 -4.44 -4.98
C LEU A 100 -13.98 -5.87 -4.46
N VAL A 101 -12.91 -6.53 -4.88
CA VAL A 101 -12.52 -7.85 -4.40
C VAL A 101 -11.05 -7.81 -4.00
N SER A 102 -10.73 -8.37 -2.84
CA SER A 102 -9.35 -8.42 -2.32
C SER A 102 -9.17 -9.68 -1.50
N TRP A 103 -7.95 -10.20 -1.40
CA TRP A 103 -7.65 -11.29 -0.48
C TRP A 103 -7.15 -10.72 0.85
N ASN A 104 -7.87 -10.94 1.94
CA ASN A 104 -7.53 -10.36 3.25
C ASN A 104 -7.43 -8.81 3.27
N GLY A 105 -8.06 -8.10 2.32
CA GLY A 105 -7.95 -6.65 2.24
C GLY A 105 -8.46 -5.90 3.46
N THR A 106 -9.42 -6.46 4.22
CA THR A 106 -9.84 -5.88 5.50
C THR A 106 -8.77 -5.94 6.57
N GLY A 107 -7.85 -6.92 6.49
CA GLY A 107 -6.78 -7.13 7.45
C GLY A 107 -5.51 -6.32 7.16
N PHE A 108 -5.30 -5.91 5.90
CA PHE A 108 -4.08 -5.21 5.51
C PHE A 108 -4.30 -4.11 4.47
N ASP A 109 -4.74 -4.45 3.26
CA ASP A 109 -4.77 -3.53 2.12
C ASP A 109 -5.60 -2.27 2.38
N LEU A 110 -6.84 -2.44 2.85
CA LEU A 110 -7.75 -1.33 3.16
C LEU A 110 -7.25 -0.50 4.35
N PRO A 111 -6.78 -1.09 5.47
CA PRO A 111 -6.10 -0.32 6.51
C PRO A 111 -4.91 0.52 6.02
N VAL A 112 -4.05 -0.03 5.16
CA VAL A 112 -2.91 0.71 4.60
C VAL A 112 -3.40 1.83 3.69
N LEU A 113 -4.28 1.55 2.74
CA LEU A 113 -4.89 2.56 1.86
C LEU A 113 -5.53 3.69 2.67
N ASN A 114 -6.23 3.39 3.76
CA ASN A 114 -6.79 4.39 4.66
C ASN A 114 -5.70 5.24 5.33
N CYS A 115 -4.63 4.63 5.85
CA CYS A 115 -3.52 5.37 6.43
C CYS A 115 -2.80 6.28 5.41
N ARG A 116 -2.77 5.91 4.12
CA ARG A 116 -2.05 6.67 3.07
C ARG A 116 -2.88 7.75 2.38
N THR A 117 -4.19 7.83 2.66
CA THR A 117 -5.12 8.75 2.00
C THR A 117 -5.69 9.84 2.90
N LEU A 118 -5.36 9.81 4.20
CA LEU A 118 -5.70 10.85 5.20
C LEU A 118 -4.66 11.98 5.19
#